data_AF-A0A7W5ENH7-F1
#
_entry.id   AF-A0A7W5ENH7-F1
#
_cell.length_a   1.000
_cell.length_b   1.000
_cell.length_c   1.000
_cell.angle_alpha   90.00
_cell.angle_beta   90.00
_cell.angle_gamma   90.00
#
_symmetry.space_group_name_H-M   'P 1'
#
loop_
_entity.id
_entity.type
_entity.pdbx_description
1 polymer ?
#
loop_
_entity_poly.entity_id
_entity_poly.type
_entity_poly.pdbx_seq_one_letter_code
_entity_poly.pdbx_strand_id
1 'polypeptide(L)' 'MHLQQTRHQNLLQLLRLMEEEGIFSVEAQAKRIGGFDANALARMKAQRPIGCLVARRIEWAMSKPNGWMDQRHDTTETA' A
#
# COMPACT_ATOMS: atom_id res chain seq x y z
N MET A 1 -17.67 -0.36 -7.97
CA MET A 1 -17.31 0.23 -6.65
C MET A 1 -16.17 -0.48 -5.91
N HIS A 2 -15.54 -1.53 -6.45
CA HIS A 2 -14.57 -2.36 -5.67
C HIS A 2 -13.11 -1.90 -5.73
N LEU A 3 -12.70 -1.11 -6.73
CA LEU A 3 -11.28 -0.80 -6.97
C LEU A 3 -10.61 -0.03 -5.82
N GLN A 4 -11.26 1.03 -5.31
CA GLN A 4 -10.68 1.80 -4.21
C GLN A 4 -10.58 0.96 -2.94
N GLN A 5 -11.59 0.13 -2.65
CA GLN A 5 -11.55 -0.77 -1.50
C GLN A 5 -10.37 -1.75 -1.60
N THR A 6 -10.17 -2.36 -2.77
CA THR A 6 -9.01 -3.25 -3.03
C THR A 6 -7.69 -2.53 -2.81
N ARG A 7 -7.52 -1.32 -3.37
CA ARG A 7 -6.28 -0.52 -3.17
C ARG A 7 -5.99 -0.24 -1.70
N HIS A 8 -7.02 0.08 -0.90
CA HIS A 8 -6.84 0.34 0.53
C HIS A 8 -6.50 -0.93 1.30
N GLN A 9 -7.16 -2.06 1.01
CA GLN A 9 -6.84 -3.36 1.63
C GLN A 9 -5.39 -3.75 1.35
N ASN A 10 -4.98 -3.64 0.09
CA ASN A 10 -3.63 -3.97 -0.35
C ASN A 10 -2.57 -3.03 0.27
N LEU A 11 -2.87 -1.73 0.40
CA LEU A 11 -2.02 -0.80 1.12
C LEU A 11 -1.85 -1.22 2.59
N LEU A 12 -2.94 -1.54 3.29
CA LEU A 12 -2.89 -1.96 4.70
C LEU A 12 -2.09 -3.25 4.88
N GLN A 13 -2.19 -4.19 3.95
CA GLN A 13 -1.37 -5.40 3.95
C GLN A 13 0.12 -5.07 3.84
N LEU A 14 0.51 -4.19 2.91
CA LEU A 14 1.90 -3.76 2.77
C LEU A 14 2.41 -3.06 4.04
N LEU A 15 1.59 -2.23 4.67
CA LEU A 15 1.95 -1.55 5.92
C LEU A 15 2.12 -2.54 7.08
N ARG A 16 1.26 -3.56 7.18
CA ARG A 16 1.40 -4.62 8.20
C ARG A 16 2.69 -5.41 8.01
N LEU A 17 3.03 -5.78 6.77
CA LEU A 17 4.31 -6.45 6.48
C LEU A 17 5.51 -5.59 6.91
N MET A 18 5.43 -4.27 6.72
CA MET A 18 6.46 -3.35 7.21
C MET A 18 6.57 -3.31 8.73
N GLU A 19 5.44 -3.37 9.44
CA GLU A 19 5.43 -3.45 10.90
C GLU A 19 6.08 -4.76 11.39
N GLU A 20 5.84 -5.87 10.70
CA GLU A 20 6.51 -7.17 10.96
C GLU A 20 8.03 -7.11 10.69
N GLU A 21 8.47 -6.30 9.71
CA GLU A 21 9.89 -6.00 9.44
C GLU A 21 10.49 -4.96 10.42
N GLY A 22 9.72 -4.45 11.38
CA GLY A 22 10.18 -3.48 12.37
C GLY A 22 10.09 -2.00 11.94
N ILE A 23 9.39 -1.70 10.84
CA ILE A 23 9.21 -0.35 10.30
C ILE A 23 7.84 0.20 10.73
N PHE A 24 7.82 0.93 11.85
CA PHE A 24 6.58 1.42 12.47
C PHE A 24 6.26 2.89 12.21
N SER A 25 7.25 3.73 11.88
CA SER A 25 7.01 5.17 11.72
C SER A 25 6.34 5.47 10.39
N VAL A 26 5.41 6.44 10.41
CA VAL A 26 4.69 6.87 9.21
C VAL A 26 5.65 7.44 8.17
N GLU A 27 6.68 8.21 8.57
CA GLU A 27 7.70 8.68 7.63
C GLU A 27 8.45 7.53 6.96
N ALA A 28 8.86 6.51 7.72
CA ALA A 28 9.62 5.39 7.18
C ALA A 28 8.77 4.54 6.25
N GLN A 29 7.53 4.25 6.63
CA GLN A 29 6.57 3.55 5.78
C GLN A 29 6.28 4.33 4.49
N ALA A 30 6.04 5.65 4.57
CA ALA A 30 5.79 6.50 3.41
C ALA A 30 6.98 6.54 2.45
N LYS A 31 8.20 6.61 3.01
CA LYS A 31 9.43 6.54 2.24
C LYS A 31 9.59 5.17 1.55
N ARG A 32 9.27 4.07 2.24
CA ARG A 32 9.40 2.70 1.75
C ARG A 32 8.43 2.37 0.61
N ILE A 33 7.14 2.71 0.75
CA ILE A 33 6.11 2.37 -0.25
C ILE A 33 6.17 3.21 -1.53
N GLY A 34 7.15 4.10 -1.67
CA GLY A 34 7.26 4.92 -2.89
C GLY A 34 7.88 6.29 -2.71
N GLY A 35 8.48 6.62 -1.56
CA GLY A 35 9.07 7.94 -1.36
C GLY A 35 8.01 9.05 -1.26
N PHE A 36 6.89 8.75 -0.61
CA PHE A 36 5.87 9.75 -0.32
C PHE A 36 6.21 10.50 0.98
N ASP A 37 5.60 11.67 1.17
CA ASP A 37 5.60 12.32 2.46
C ASP A 37 4.61 11.65 3.45
N ALA A 38 4.79 11.90 4.74
CA ALA A 38 3.94 11.33 5.79
C ALA A 38 2.47 11.74 5.67
N ASN A 39 2.19 12.96 5.19
CA ASN A 39 0.82 13.46 5.02
C ASN A 39 0.08 12.72 3.89
N ALA A 40 0.78 12.39 2.81
CA ALA A 40 0.25 11.60 1.71
C ALA A 40 -0.11 10.19 2.20
N LEU A 41 0.76 9.53 2.96
CA LEU A 41 0.43 8.24 3.56
C LEU A 41 -0.74 8.35 4.56
N ALA A 42 -0.76 9.37 5.41
CA ALA A 42 -1.87 9.59 6.34
C ALA A 42 -3.21 9.77 5.61
N ARG A 43 -3.24 10.50 4.47
CA ARG A 43 -4.43 10.64 3.63
C ARG A 43 -4.88 9.30 3.05
N MET A 44 -3.96 8.48 2.54
CA MET A 44 -4.28 7.15 2.04
C MET A 44 -4.82 6.23 3.14
N LYS A 45 -4.24 6.28 4.35
CA LYS A 45 -4.74 5.55 5.53
C LYS A 45 -6.14 6.02 5.94
N ALA A 46 -6.45 7.30 5.77
CA ALA A 46 -7.77 7.89 5.98
C ALA A 46 -8.77 7.63 4.84
N GLN A 47 -8.55 6.58 4.04
CA GLN A 47 -9.39 6.15 2.92
C GLN A 47 -9.59 7.22 1.82
N ARG A 48 -8.67 8.18 1.67
CA ARG A 48 -8.70 9.09 0.51
C ARG A 48 -8.35 8.31 -0.76
N PRO A 49 -8.99 8.63 -1.90
CA PRO A 49 -8.77 7.87 -3.13
C PRO A 49 -7.29 7.71 -3.50
N ILE A 50 -6.89 6.47 -3.75
CA ILE A 50 -5.56 6.14 -4.26
C ILE A 50 -5.67 6.17 -5.79
N GLY A 51 -5.03 7.17 -6.40
CA GLY A 51 -5.00 7.34 -7.86
C GLY A 51 -4.19 6.25 -8.56
N CYS A 52 -4.39 6.07 -9.87
CA CYS A 52 -3.66 5.08 -10.66
C CYS A 52 -2.13 5.27 -10.61
N LEU A 53 -1.64 6.51 -10.74
CA LEU A 53 -0.22 6.82 -10.67
C LEU A 53 0.38 6.48 -9.30
N VAL A 54 -0.36 6.76 -8.22
CA VAL A 54 0.04 6.41 -6.86
C VAL A 54 0.10 4.90 -6.69
N ALA A 55 -0.93 4.18 -7.17
CA ALA A 55 -0.98 2.73 -7.13
C ALA A 55 0.21 2.09 -7.88
N ARG A 56 0.51 2.51 -9.12
CA ARG A 56 1.66 2.02 -9.89
C ARG A 56 2.99 2.32 -9.20
N ARG A 57 3.12 3.50 -8.59
CA ARG A 57 4.33 3.87 -7.84
C ARG A 57 4.54 2.98 -6.61
N ILE A 58 3.46 2.65 -5.89
CA ILE A 58 3.51 1.69 -4.78
C ILE A 58 3.93 0.31 -5.27
N GLU A 59 3.34 -0.18 -6.36
CA GLU A 59 3.71 -1.47 -6.94
C GLU A 59 5.19 -1.54 -7.29
N TRP A 60 5.70 -0.50 -7.97
CA TRP A 60 7.10 -0.44 -8.35
C TRP A 60 8.02 -0.43 -7.12
N ALA A 61 7.72 0.41 -6.12
CA ALA A 61 8.52 0.51 -4.90
C ALA A 61 8.54 -0.79 -4.07
N MET A 62 7.44 -1.53 -4.08
CA MET A 62 7.28 -2.79 -3.37
C MET A 62 7.62 -4.02 -4.21
N SER A 63 8.19 -3.82 -5.40
CA SER A 63 8.53 -4.90 -6.35
C SER A 63 7.34 -5.83 -6.64
N LYS A 64 6.13 -5.27 -6.72
CA LYS A 64 4.90 -6.00 -7.06
C LYS A 64 4.61 -5.92 -8.56
N PRO A 65 3.92 -6.91 -9.14
CA PRO A 65 3.49 -6.87 -10.54
C PRO A 65 2.60 -5.66 -10.83
N ASN A 66 2.62 -5.20 -12.09
CA ASN A 66 1.70 -4.16 -12.55
C ASN A 66 0.25 -4.62 -12.36
N GLY A 67 -0.56 -3.80 -11.68
CA GLY A 67 -1.96 -4.13 -11.40
C GLY A 67 -2.17 -4.79 -10.05
N TRP A 68 -1.12 -5.10 -9.30
CA TRP A 68 -1.23 -5.75 -8.00
C TRP A 68 -2.10 -4.95 -7.02
N MET A 69 -2.01 -3.61 -6.99
CA MET A 69 -2.88 -2.78 -6.14
C MET A 69 -4.36 -2.80 -6.54
N ASP A 70 -4.69 -3.28 -7.75
CA ASP A 70 -6.06 -3.33 -8.27
C ASP A 70 -6.73 -4.70 -8.11
N GLN A 71 -5.95 -5.73 -7.77
CA GLN A 71 -6.40 -7.11 -7.61
C GLN A 71 -6.62 -7.44 -6.15
N ARG A 72 -7.64 -8.23 -5.85
CA ARG A 72 -7.84 -8.77 -4.50
C ARG A 72 -6.84 -9.89 -4.27
N HIS A 73 -6.11 -9.81 -3.17
CA HIS A 73 -5.22 -10.87 -2.70
C HIS A 73 -5.85 -11.43 -1.43
N ASP A 74 -6.38 -12.65 -1.50
CA ASP A 74 -6.83 -13.33 -0.30
C ASP A 74 -5.61 -13.60 0.57
N THR A 75 -5.66 -13.18 1.84
CA THR A 75 -4.57 -13.34 2.81
C THR A 75 -4.44 -14.80 3.29
N THR A 76 -4.79 -15.79 2.47
CA THR A 76 -4.91 -17.21 2.86
C THR A 76 -3.87 -18.14 2.25
N GLU A 77 -2.84 -17.63 1.56
CA GLU A 77 -1.68 -18.43 1.17
C GLU A 77 -0.54 -18.27 2.18
N THR A 78 -0.74 -18.88 3.35
CA THR A 78 0.35 -19.44 4.16
C THR A 78 -0.03 -20.88 4.48
N ALA A 79 0.54 -21.81 3.72
CA ALA A 79 0.73 -23.21 4.08
C ALA A 79 2.01 -23.71 3.41
#